data_AF-A0A940D524-F1
#
_entry.id   AF-A0A940D524-F1
#
_cell.length_a   1.000
_cell.length_b   1.000
_cell.length_c   1.000
_cell.angle_alpha   90.00
_cell.angle_beta   90.00
_cell.angle_gamma   90.00
#
_symmetry.space_group_name_H-M   'P 1'
#
loop_
_entity.id
_entity.type
_entity.pdbx_description
1 polymer ?
#
loop_
_entity_poly.entity_id
_entity_poly.type
_entity_poly.pdbx_seq_one_letter_code
_entity_poly.pdbx_strand_id
1 'polypeptide(L)'
;YVADRMNGLVIVDITDPTNPVQVGHLDTDDSARGVYISGNYAYVADCGNGLVIVDITDPTNPVQVGHLDTDYALGVHVSGNYAYVADHSNGLVIVDVSDVENPILVSDMLWMYLLRISGM
;
A
#
# COMPACT_ATOMS: atom_id res chain seq x y z
N TYR A 1 -11.19 7.44 1.66
CA TYR A 1 -9.96 7.13 0.90
C TYR A 1 -10.28 6.04 -0.09
N VAL A 2 -9.91 6.23 -1.35
CA VAL A 2 -10.23 5.35 -2.47
C VAL A 2 -8.95 5.12 -3.27
N ALA A 3 -8.64 3.87 -3.57
CA ALA A 3 -7.68 3.52 -4.61
C ALA A 3 -8.41 3.59 -5.95
N ASP A 4 -8.11 4.61 -6.76
CA ASP A 4 -8.87 4.96 -7.97
C ASP A 4 -8.06 4.72 -9.26
N ARG A 5 -7.39 3.55 -9.33
CA ARG A 5 -6.63 3.11 -10.50
C ARG A 5 -5.61 4.17 -10.90
N MET A 6 -5.68 4.69 -12.13
CA MET A 6 -4.72 5.64 -12.69
C MET A 6 -4.80 7.04 -12.05
N ASN A 7 -5.79 7.29 -11.18
CA ASN A 7 -5.86 8.52 -10.37
C ASN A 7 -5.18 8.33 -8.99
N GLY A 8 -4.53 7.19 -8.75
CA GLY A 8 -3.86 6.90 -7.48
C GLY A 8 -4.79 6.92 -6.26
N LEU A 9 -4.38 7.62 -5.20
CA LEU A 9 -5.14 7.79 -3.97
C LEU A 9 -6.05 9.02 -4.05
N VAL A 10 -7.36 8.79 -3.98
CA VAL A 10 -8.36 9.86 -3.91
C VAL A 10 -8.95 9.96 -2.50
N ILE A 11 -8.98 11.19 -1.97
CA ILE A 11 -9.58 11.50 -0.67
C ILE A 11 -10.92 12.19 -0.90
N VAL A 12 -11.97 11.60 -0.36
CA VAL A 12 -13.36 12.04 -0.50
C VAL A 12 -13.92 12.31 0.88
N ASP A 13 -14.41 13.53 1.09
CA ASP A 13 -15.28 13.88 2.22
C ASP A 13 -16.67 13.32 1.95
N ILE A 14 -17.14 12.48 2.87
CA ILE A 14 -18.45 11.82 2.83
C ILE A 14 -19.33 12.22 4.02
N THR A 15 -19.04 13.38 4.63
CA THR A 15 -19.84 13.93 5.75
C THR A 15 -21.31 14.08 5.35
N ASP A 16 -21.56 14.48 4.10
CA ASP A 16 -22.86 14.31 3.45
C ASP A 16 -22.80 13.14 2.45
N PRO A 17 -23.37 11.96 2.79
CA PRO A 17 -23.33 10.79 1.90
C PRO A 17 -24.15 10.96 0.62
N THR A 18 -25.02 11.98 0.56
CA THR A 18 -25.78 12.30 -0.66
C THR A 18 -25.03 13.25 -1.60
N ASN A 19 -23.97 13.90 -1.11
CA ASN A 19 -23.14 14.83 -1.86
C ASN A 19 -21.65 14.67 -1.49
N PRO A 20 -21.01 13.55 -1.87
CA PRO A 20 -19.59 13.34 -1.62
C PRO A 20 -18.72 14.33 -2.41
N VAL A 21 -17.68 14.85 -1.77
CA VAL A 21 -16.77 15.85 -2.36
C VAL A 21 -15.33 15.35 -2.30
N GLN A 22 -14.63 15.36 -3.43
CA GLN A 22 -13.20 15.11 -3.43
C GLN A 22 -12.47 16.30 -2.77
N VAL A 23 -11.65 16.01 -1.76
CA VAL A 23 -10.91 17.02 -0.99
C VAL A 23 -9.40 16.95 -1.20
N GLY A 24 -8.88 15.82 -1.70
CA GLY A 24 -7.46 15.63 -1.98
C GLY A 24 -7.20 14.48 -2.95
N HIS A 25 -5.97 14.43 -3.45
CA HIS A 25 -5.53 13.44 -4.43
C HIS A 25 -4.00 13.31 -4.42
N LEU A 26 -3.50 12.10 -4.62
CA LEU A 26 -2.10 11.81 -4.91
C LEU A 26 -2.03 10.77 -6.04
N ASP A 27 -1.31 11.10 -7.11
CA ASP A 27 -0.96 10.15 -8.16
C ASP A 27 0.14 9.19 -7.63
N THR A 28 -0.05 7.88 -7.74
CA THR A 28 0.83 6.87 -7.15
C THR A 28 1.83 6.25 -8.12
N ASP A 29 1.98 6.78 -9.33
CA ASP A 29 2.89 6.32 -10.41
C ASP A 29 2.43 5.07 -11.19
N ASP A 30 1.57 4.20 -10.63
CA ASP A 30 0.84 3.16 -11.37
C ASP A 30 -0.64 3.08 -10.92
N SER A 31 -1.28 1.93 -11.14
CA SER A 31 -2.72 1.73 -10.93
C SER A 31 -3.02 1.30 -9.50
N ALA A 32 -3.48 2.24 -8.67
CA ALA A 32 -3.90 1.95 -7.30
C ALA A 32 -5.06 0.94 -7.27
N ARG A 33 -4.83 -0.21 -6.60
CA ARG A 33 -5.78 -1.33 -6.50
C ARG A 33 -6.41 -1.50 -5.13
N GLY A 34 -5.65 -1.22 -4.08
CA GLY A 34 -6.09 -1.37 -2.71
C GLY A 34 -5.56 -0.25 -1.85
N VAL A 35 -6.33 0.16 -0.85
CA VAL A 35 -5.87 1.10 0.17
C VAL A 35 -6.27 0.60 1.55
N TYR A 36 -5.34 0.71 2.50
CA TYR A 36 -5.59 0.49 3.92
C TYR A 36 -5.13 1.70 4.72
N ILE A 37 -5.94 2.13 5.69
CA ILE A 37 -5.65 3.30 6.53
C ILE A 37 -5.27 2.84 7.93
N SER A 38 -4.13 3.32 8.42
CA SER A 38 -3.69 3.10 9.80
C SER A 38 -3.14 4.41 10.38
N GLY A 39 -3.87 4.99 11.34
CA GLY A 39 -3.53 6.30 11.90
C GLY A 39 -3.53 7.38 10.83
N ASN A 40 -2.40 8.07 10.70
CA ASN A 40 -2.19 9.17 9.74
C ASN A 40 -1.63 8.71 8.39
N TYR A 41 -1.60 7.40 8.12
CA TYR A 41 -1.00 6.87 6.91
C TYR A 41 -1.99 6.04 6.09
N ALA A 42 -1.95 6.24 4.78
CA ALA A 42 -2.56 5.37 3.79
C ALA A 42 -1.50 4.48 3.15
N TYR A 43 -1.77 3.19 3.10
CA TYR A 43 -0.96 2.18 2.46
C TYR A 43 -1.67 1.79 1.18
N VAL A 44 -1.05 2.00 0.03
CA VAL A 44 -1.63 1.79 -1.29
C VAL A 44 -0.90 0.63 -1.97
N ALA A 45 -1.67 -0.38 -2.38
CA ALA A 45 -1.19 -1.41 -3.29
C ALA A 45 -1.34 -0.89 -4.72
N ASP A 46 -0.22 -0.66 -5.39
CA ASP A 46 -0.15 0.16 -6.60
C ASP A 46 0.40 -0.63 -7.79
N CYS A 47 -0.23 -1.76 -8.11
CA CYS A 47 0.11 -2.57 -9.28
C CYS A 47 1.63 -2.79 -9.40
N GLY A 48 2.26 -2.49 -10.55
CA GLY A 48 3.67 -2.71 -10.82
C GLY A 48 4.62 -1.80 -10.04
N ASN A 49 4.10 -0.82 -9.29
CA ASN A 49 4.90 0.03 -8.43
C ASN A 49 5.09 -0.58 -7.02
N GLY A 50 4.26 -1.55 -6.62
CA GLY A 50 4.34 -2.21 -5.32
C GLY A 50 3.55 -1.50 -4.21
N LEU A 51 4.16 -1.36 -3.02
CA LEU A 51 3.55 -0.73 -1.85
C LEU A 51 3.98 0.75 -1.76
N VAL A 52 3.00 1.66 -1.75
CA VAL A 52 3.21 3.09 -1.52
C VAL A 52 2.64 3.47 -0.15
N ILE A 53 3.39 4.26 0.64
CA ILE A 53 2.96 4.76 1.95
C ILE A 53 2.83 6.28 1.86
N VAL A 54 1.65 6.77 2.23
CA VAL A 54 1.23 8.16 2.07
C VAL A 54 0.86 8.75 3.42
N ASP A 55 1.49 9.86 3.80
CA ASP A 55 1.03 10.71 4.90
C ASP A 55 -0.24 11.43 4.48
N ILE A 56 -1.30 11.22 5.27
CA ILE A 56 -2.64 11.79 5.09
C ILE A 56 -3.05 12.66 6.28
N THR A 57 -2.09 13.16 7.06
CA THR A 57 -2.32 14.08 8.18
C THR A 57 -3.09 15.33 7.73
N ASP A 58 -2.75 15.85 6.54
CA ASP A 58 -3.57 16.82 5.82
C ASP A 58 -4.25 16.12 4.63
N PRO A 59 -5.56 15.78 4.72
CA PRO A 59 -6.26 15.08 3.65
C PRO A 59 -6.40 15.90 2.36
N THR A 60 -6.17 17.22 2.42
CA THR A 60 -6.19 18.09 1.23
C THR A 60 -4.86 18.16 0.49
N ASN A 61 -3.79 17.74 1.15
CA ASN A 61 -2.43 17.70 0.61
C ASN A 61 -1.70 16.41 1.04
N PRO A 62 -2.15 15.24 0.56
CA PRO A 62 -1.48 13.97 0.84
C PRO A 62 -0.05 13.95 0.27
N VAL A 63 0.88 13.29 0.96
CA VAL A 63 2.29 13.24 0.56
C VAL A 63 2.80 11.81 0.63
N GLN A 64 3.40 11.31 -0.45
CA GLN A 64 4.12 10.04 -0.41
C GLN A 64 5.36 10.17 0.50
N VAL A 65 5.45 9.30 1.49
CA VAL A 65 6.57 9.28 2.46
C VAL A 65 7.42 8.02 2.37
N GLY A 66 6.86 6.91 1.85
CA GLY A 66 7.57 5.66 1.70
C GLY A 66 7.12 4.86 0.49
N HIS A 67 7.97 3.95 0.05
CA HIS A 67 7.75 3.09 -1.10
C HIS A 67 8.58 1.82 -0.97
N LEU A 68 8.00 0.70 -1.38
CA LEU A 68 8.72 -0.55 -1.59
C LEU A 68 8.16 -1.25 -2.83
N ASP A 69 9.02 -1.47 -3.81
CA ASP A 69 8.70 -2.34 -4.94
C ASP A 69 8.50 -3.78 -4.45
N THR A 70 7.27 -4.30 -4.60
CA THR A 70 6.92 -5.69 -4.27
C THR A 70 6.62 -6.52 -5.52
N ASP A 71 6.85 -5.99 -6.72
CA ASP A 71 6.35 -6.43 -8.03
C ASP A 71 4.89 -6.01 -8.28
N TYR A 72 3.88 -6.89 -8.15
CA TYR A 72 2.52 -6.63 -8.61
C TYR A 72 1.49 -6.64 -7.47
N ALA A 73 1.42 -5.52 -6.75
CA ALA A 73 0.58 -5.36 -5.57
C ALA A 73 -0.91 -5.15 -5.92
N LEU A 74 -1.78 -5.99 -5.34
CA LEU A 74 -3.22 -5.97 -5.60
C LEU A 74 -4.08 -5.56 -4.40
N GLY A 75 -3.56 -5.77 -3.19
CA GLY A 75 -4.26 -5.43 -1.96
C GLY A 75 -3.29 -5.34 -0.80
N VAL A 76 -3.69 -4.61 0.24
CA VAL A 76 -2.86 -4.38 1.42
C VAL A 76 -3.72 -4.36 2.68
N HIS A 77 -3.16 -4.88 3.77
CA HIS A 77 -3.69 -4.77 5.11
C HIS A 77 -2.54 -4.49 6.09
N VAL A 78 -2.74 -3.64 7.08
CA VAL A 78 -1.70 -3.33 8.08
C VAL A 78 -2.15 -3.77 9.46
N SER A 79 -1.26 -4.45 10.20
CA SER A 79 -1.48 -4.84 11.59
C SER A 79 -0.19 -4.64 12.39
N GLY A 80 -0.25 -3.75 13.39
CA GLY A 80 0.93 -3.33 14.13
C GLY A 80 1.97 -2.71 13.19
N ASN A 81 3.17 -3.26 13.20
CA ASN A 81 4.31 -2.78 12.39
C ASN A 81 4.41 -3.47 11.03
N TYR A 82 3.45 -4.30 10.63
CA TYR A 82 3.56 -5.09 9.41
C TYR A 82 2.44 -4.78 8.42
N ALA A 83 2.83 -4.57 7.16
CA ALA A 83 1.92 -4.58 6.02
C ALA A 83 1.95 -5.95 5.33
N TYR A 84 0.77 -6.46 5.03
CA TYR A 84 0.52 -7.71 4.34
C TYR A 84 0.02 -7.37 2.94
N VAL A 85 0.86 -7.56 1.93
CA VAL A 85 0.57 -7.21 0.55
C VAL A 85 0.23 -8.49 -0.22
N ALA A 86 -0.97 -8.53 -0.79
CA ALA A 86 -1.34 -9.56 -1.75
C ALA A 86 -0.68 -9.20 -3.08
N ASP A 87 0.35 -9.98 -3.44
CA ASP A 87 1.17 -9.77 -4.61
C ASP A 87 0.95 -10.89 -5.62
N HIS A 88 0.69 -10.56 -6.88
CA HIS A 88 0.33 -11.54 -7.88
C HIS A 88 1.45 -12.58 -8.13
N SER A 89 2.71 -12.13 -8.19
CA SER A 89 3.86 -12.99 -8.49
C SER A 89 4.38 -13.70 -7.24
N ASN A 90 4.34 -13.01 -6.09
CA ASN A 90 4.97 -13.45 -4.85
C ASN A 90 3.98 -14.09 -3.85
N GLY A 91 2.67 -14.03 -4.13
CA GLY A 91 1.61 -14.52 -3.26
C GLY A 91 1.34 -13.56 -2.10
N LEU A 92 1.92 -13.83 -0.93
CA LEU A 92 1.87 -12.92 0.22
C LEU A 92 3.26 -12.36 0.49
N VAL A 93 3.35 -11.04 0.49
CA VAL A 93 4.54 -10.28 0.87
C VAL A 93 4.29 -9.64 2.23
N ILE A 94 5.23 -9.78 3.16
CA ILE A 94 5.19 -9.18 4.49
C ILE A 94 6.28 -8.11 4.55
N VAL A 95 5.86 -6.89 4.83
CA VAL A 95 6.71 -5.71 4.88
C VAL A 95 6.69 -5.14 6.30
N ASP A 96 7.87 -4.86 6.87
CA ASP A 96 8.00 -4.06 8.08
C ASP A 96 7.83 -2.59 7.71
N VAL A 97 6.84 -1.95 8.33
CA VAL A 97 6.47 -0.55 8.14
C VAL A 97 6.56 0.23 9.46
N SER A 98 7.37 -0.25 10.41
CA SER A 98 7.64 0.47 11.67
C SER A 98 8.35 1.82 11.44
N ASP A 99 9.16 1.91 10.39
CA ASP A 99 9.63 3.14 9.79
C ASP A 99 8.93 3.33 8.44
N VAL A 100 7.95 4.23 8.42
CA VAL A 100 7.11 4.49 7.23
C VAL A 100 7.88 5.12 6.08
N GLU A 101 9.02 5.77 6.34
CA GLU A 101 9.87 6.34 5.29
C GLU A 101 10.80 5.29 4.68
N ASN A 102 11.06 4.21 5.42
CA ASN A 102 11.99 3.14 5.03
C ASN A 102 11.35 1.75 5.23
N PRO A 103 10.29 1.40 4.49
CA PRO A 103 9.67 0.08 4.57
C PRO A 103 10.64 -1.02 4.11
N ILE A 104 10.66 -2.15 4.81
CA ILE A 104 11.62 -3.25 4.56
C ILE A 104 10.87 -4.56 4.31
N LEU A 105 11.26 -5.26 3.25
CA LEU A 105 10.79 -6.63 3.00
C LEU A 105 11.25 -7.56 4.13
N VAL A 106 10.30 -8.16 4.86
CA VAL A 106 10.59 -9.16 5.89
C VAL A 106 10.63 -10.55 5.28
N SER A 107 9.63 -10.86 4.43
CA SER A 107 9.48 -12.15 3.79
C SER A 107 8.55 -12.03 2.60
N ASP A 108 8.80 -12.86 1.58
CA ASP A 108 7.79 -13.26 0.61
C ASP A 108 7.61 -14.78 0.66
N MET A 109 6.56 -15.29 0.01
CA MET A 109 6.27 -16.72 0.01
C MET A 109 7.29 -17.52 -0.83
N LEU A 110 8.00 -16.90 -1.77
CA LEU A 110 8.99 -17.56 -2.64
C LEU A 110 10.28 -17.91 -1.88
N TRP A 111 10.74 -17.06 -0.95
CA TRP A 111 11.90 -17.36 -0.09
C TRP A 111 11.69 -18.63 0.75
N MET A 112 10.45 -18.92 1.15
CA MET A 112 10.13 -20.14 1.91
C MET A 112 10.22 -21.43 1.07
N TYR A 113 10.09 -21.34 -0.26
CA TYR A 113 10.22 -22.50 -1.15
C TYR A 113 11.68 -22.78 -1.55
N LEU A 114 12.52 -21.74 -1.72
CA LEU A 114 13.91 -21.91 -2.19
C LEU A 114 14.84 -22.55 -1.14
N LEU A 115 14.54 -22.44 0.16
CA LEU A 115 15.35 -23.05 1.23
C LEU A 115 14.91 -24.46 1.65
N ARG A 116 13.86 -25.05 1.05
CA ARG A 116 13.41 -26.42 1.37
C ARG A 116 13.97 -27.52 0.45
N ILE A 117 14.83 -27.19 -0.52
CA ILE A 117 15.37 -28.19 -1.49
C ILE A 117 16.91 -28.33 -1.45
N SER A 118 17.61 -27.71 -0.50
CA SER A 118 19.06 -27.95 -0.29
C SER A 118 19.39 -28.85 0.90
N GLY A 119 18.37 -29.49 1.51
CA GLY A 119 18.49 -30.27 2.74
C GLY A 119 18.01 -31.72 2.67
N MET A 120 18.03 -32.37 1.50
CA MET A 120 17.91 -33.84 1.36
C MET A 120 18.97 -34.38 0.43
#